data_AF-A0A1F7BMR0-F1
#
_entry.id   AF-A0A1F7BMR0-F1
#
_cell.length_a   1.000
_cell.length_b   1.000
_cell.length_c   1.000
_cell.angle_alpha   90.00
_cell.angle_beta   90.00
_cell.angle_gamma   90.00
#
_symmetry.space_group_name_H-M   'P 1'
#
loop_
_entity.id
_entity.type
_entity.pdbx_description
1 polymer ?
#
loop_
_entity_poly.entity_id
_entity_poly.type
_entity_poly.pdbx_seq_one_letter_code
_entity_poly.pdbx_strand_id
1 'polypeptide(L)' 'MRALNRTPMAQKYKGKWVALKADRKTVIASGSSVKSVKQTAQRKGCKSPIITRMPKSPRHFVGFHTA' A
#
# COMPACT_ATOMS: atom_id res chain seq x y z
N MET A 1 -20.57 9.70 2.11
CA MET A 1 -19.55 8.76 1.57
C MET A 1 -19.15 7.76 2.65
N ARG A 2 -19.09 6.45 2.36
CA ARG A 2 -18.68 5.42 3.35
C ARG A 2 -17.17 5.44 3.53
N ALA A 3 -16.70 5.52 4.78
CA ALA A 3 -15.28 5.45 5.09
C ALA A 3 -14.71 4.08 4.66
N LEU A 4 -13.57 4.11 3.97
CA LEU A 4 -12.89 2.93 3.46
C LEU A 4 -11.98 2.37 4.57
N ASN A 5 -12.42 1.30 5.24
CA ASN A 5 -11.60 0.65 6.26
C ASN A 5 -10.42 -0.10 5.60
N ARG A 6 -9.22 0.45 5.73
CA ARG A 6 -7.96 -0.09 5.19
C ARG A 6 -7.05 -0.69 6.26
N THR A 7 -7.47 -0.68 7.51
CA THR A 7 -6.71 -1.23 8.64
C THR A 7 -6.32 -2.70 8.41
N PRO A 8 -7.18 -3.59 7.88
CA PRO A 8 -6.81 -4.98 7.62
C PRO A 8 -5.70 -5.11 6.56
N MET A 9 -5.76 -4.30 5.50
CA MET A 9 -4.73 -4.26 4.46
C MET A 9 -3.40 -3.76 5.03
N ALA A 10 -3.46 -2.72 5.87
CA ALA A 10 -2.28 -2.17 6.52
C ALA A 10 -1.60 -3.16 7.47
N GLN A 11 -2.39 -3.95 8.20
CA GLN A 11 -1.88 -5.01 9.07
C GLN A 11 -1.27 -6.16 8.25
N LYS A 12 -1.95 -6.64 7.21
CA LYS A 12 -1.49 -7.78 6.39
C LYS A 12 -0.19 -7.50 5.62
N TYR A 13 0.00 -6.26 5.15
CA TYR A 13 1.16 -5.87 4.33
C TYR A 13 2.13 -4.94 5.06
N LYS A 14 2.10 -4.92 6.40
CA LYS A 14 2.93 -4.08 7.27
C LYS A 14 4.40 -4.09 6.84
N GLY A 15 4.94 -2.90 6.56
CA GLY A 15 6.33 -2.71 6.13
C GLY A 15 6.66 -3.12 4.68
N LYS A 16 5.72 -3.67 3.92
CA LYS A 16 5.92 -4.13 2.54
C LYS A 16 5.52 -3.04 1.54
N TRP A 17 6.11 -3.14 0.36
CA TRP A 17 5.63 -2.49 -0.85
C TRP A 17 4.44 -3.28 -1.40
N VAL A 18 3.42 -2.56 -1.84
CA VAL A 18 2.15 -3.12 -2.32
C VAL A 18 1.83 -2.48 -3.66
N ALA A 19 1.54 -3.30 -4.66
CA ALA A 19 1.00 -2.87 -5.95
C ALA A 19 -0.52 -3.02 -5.95
N LEU A 20 -1.23 -1.91 -6.09
CA LEU A 20 -2.68 -1.83 -6.15
C LEU A 20 -3.16 -1.62 -7.60
N LYS A 21 -4.36 -2.15 -7.91
CA LYS A 21 -5.09 -1.77 -9.13
C LYS A 21 -5.58 -0.32 -9.04
N ALA A 22 -6.09 0.19 -10.17
CA ALA A 22 -6.74 1.50 -10.26
C ALA A 22 -7.93 1.66 -9.28
N ASP A 23 -8.57 0.56 -8.88
CA ASP A 23 -9.61 0.53 -7.84
C ASP A 23 -9.09 0.89 -6.43
N ARG A 24 -7.77 0.96 -6.24
CA ARG A 24 -7.05 1.22 -4.98
C ARG A 24 -7.44 0.26 -3.84
N LYS A 25 -8.06 -0.87 -4.13
CA LYS A 25 -8.54 -1.87 -3.14
C LYS A 25 -7.88 -3.22 -3.37
N THR A 26 -7.65 -3.58 -4.63
CA THR A 26 -7.14 -4.89 -5.02
C THR A 26 -5.61 -4.88 -5.02
N VAL A 27 -5.01 -5.70 -4.15
CA VAL A 27 -3.57 -5.94 -4.12
C VAL A 27 -3.19 -7.02 -5.13
N ILE A 28 -2.32 -6.69 -6.07
CA ILE A 28 -1.86 -7.61 -7.14
C ILE A 28 -0.53 -8.26 -6.77
N ALA A 29 0.35 -7.51 -6.12
CA ALA A 29 1.65 -7.96 -5.68
C ALA A 29 2.08 -7.24 -4.40
N SER A 30 2.92 -7.90 -3.60
CA SER A 30 3.53 -7.32 -2.40
C SER A 30 4.93 -7.87 -2.16
N GLY A 31 5.83 -7.09 -1.58
CA GLY A 31 7.22 -7.51 -1.36
C GLY A 31 8.07 -6.47 -0.63
N SER A 32 9.35 -6.76 -0.47
CA SER A 32 10.32 -5.88 0.21
C SER A 32 10.94 -4.81 -0.69
N SER A 33 10.80 -4.93 -2.01
CA SER A 33 11.39 -4.01 -3.00
C SER A 33 10.35 -3.53 -4.01
N VAL A 34 10.43 -2.24 -4.38
CA VAL A 34 9.59 -1.63 -5.42
C VAL A 34 9.77 -2.34 -6.75
N LYS A 35 11.02 -2.66 -7.11
CA LYS A 35 11.37 -3.26 -8.41
C LYS A 35 10.70 -4.63 -8.59
N SER A 36 10.80 -5.50 -7.58
CA SER A 36 10.21 -6.84 -7.63
C SER A 36 8.68 -6.77 -7.64
N VAL A 37 8.09 -5.87 -6.85
CA VAL A 37 6.63 -5.67 -6.81
C VAL A 37 6.09 -5.14 -8.14
N LYS A 38 6.76 -4.16 -8.75
CA LYS A 38 6.39 -3.62 -10.07
C LYS A 38 6.44 -4.70 -11.14
N GLN A 39 7.55 -5.45 -11.19
CA GLN A 39 7.74 -6.51 -12.18
C GLN A 39 6.69 -7.63 -12.01
N THR A 40 6.39 -8.01 -10.77
CA THR A 40 5.34 -9.00 -10.47
C THR A 40 3.95 -8.51 -10.89
N ALA A 41 3.63 -7.24 -10.64
CA ALA A 41 2.36 -6.65 -11.04
C ALA A 41 2.21 -6.57 -12.58
N GLN A 42 3.29 -6.24 -13.29
CA GLN A 42 3.32 -6.23 -14.75
C GLN A 42 3.14 -7.63 -15.34
N ARG A 43 3.82 -8.65 -14.79
CA ARG A 43 3.64 -10.05 -15.20
C ARG A 43 2.20 -10.54 -14.98
N LYS A 44 1.48 -9.99 -14.00
CA LYS A 44 0.07 -10.27 -13.71
C LYS A 44 -0.92 -9.44 -14.56
N GLY A 45 -0.45 -8.76 -15.61
CA GLY A 45 -1.29 -8.00 -16.54
C GLY A 45 -1.66 -6.59 -16.08
N CYS A 46 -1.10 -6.09 -14.98
CA CYS A 46 -1.32 -4.71 -14.55
C CYS A 46 -0.20 -3.79 -15.08
N LYS A 47 -0.48 -3.08 -16.18
CA LYS A 47 0.50 -2.21 -16.84
C LYS A 47 0.91 -0.99 -15.99
N SER A 48 -0.04 -0.42 -15.25
CA SER A 48 0.18 0.77 -14.40
C SER A 48 -0.37 0.55 -12.98
N PRO A 49 0.35 -0.21 -12.13
CA PRO A 49 -0.04 -0.41 -10.74
C PRO A 49 0.29 0.82 -9.88
N ILE A 50 -0.57 1.12 -8.91
CA ILE A 50 -0.28 2.13 -7.89
C ILE A 50 0.58 1.46 -6.81
N ILE A 51 1.84 1.87 -6.69
CA ILE A 51 2.76 1.31 -5.71
C ILE A 51 2.78 2.17 -4.46
N THR A 52 2.57 1.56 -3.30
CA THR A 52 2.63 2.23 -2.00
C THR A 52 3.39 1.38 -0.98
N ARG A 53 4.10 2.04 -0.05
CA ARG A 53 4.79 1.37 1.06
C ARG A 53 3.90 1.43 2.29
N MET A 54 3.55 0.28 2.82
CA MET A 54 2.77 0.21 4.03
C MET A 54 3.65 0.51 5.26
N PRO A 55 3.20 1.33 6.22
CA PRO A 55 3.97 1.61 7.40
C PRO A 55 4.25 0.34 8.21
N LYS A 56 5.42 0.29 8.86
CA LYS A 56 5.84 -0.81 9.74
C LYS A 56 5.13 -0.79 11.09
N SER A 57 4.49 0.30 11.45
CA SER A 57 3.74 0.46 12.70
C SER A 57 2.72 1.57 12.48
N PRO A 58 1.56 1.53 13.16
CA PRO A 58 0.66 2.67 13.17
C PRO A 58 1.43 3.85 13.78
N ARG A 59 1.82 4.80 12.93
CA ARG A 59 2.34 6.10 13.37
C ARG A 59 1.18 7.06 13.31
N HIS A 60 0.66 7.40 14.48
CA HIS A 60 -0.35 8.43 14.59
C HIS A 60 0.36 9.78 14.49
N PHE A 61 -0.06 10.61 13.56
CA PHE A 61 0.31 12.00 13.53
C PHE A 61 -0.80 12.78 14.23
N VAL A 62 -0.54 13.22 15.45
CA VAL A 62 -1.34 14.23 16.15
C VAL A 62 -0.54 15.52 16.04
N GLY A 63 -1.15 16.57 15.48
CA GLY A 63 -0.45 17.76 14.97
C GLY A 63 0.63 18.35 15.88
N PHE A 64 1.61 19.03 15.27
CA PHE A 64 2.63 19.77 15.99
C PHE A 64 2.08 21.15 16.36
N HIS A 65 1.84 21.40 17.65
CA HIS A 65 1.45 22.70 18.16
C HIS A 65 2.66 23.35 18.83
N THR A 66 3.13 24.47 18.28
CA THR A 66 4.04 25.40 18.96
C THR A 66 3.19 26.47 19.63
N ALA A 67 3.27 26.54 20.96
CA ALA A 67 2.72 27.63 21.75
C ALA A 67 3.57 28.89 21.61
#